data_AF-A0AAU4RU84-F1
#
_entry.id   AF-A0AAU4RU84-F1
#
_cell.length_a   1.000
_cell.length_b   1.000
_cell.length_c   1.000
_cell.angle_alpha   90.00
_cell.angle_beta   90.00
_cell.angle_gamma   90.00
#
_symmetry.space_group_name_H-M   'P 1'
#
loop_
_entity.id
_entity.type
_entity.pdbx_description
1 polymer ?
#
loop_
_entity_poly.entity_id
_entity_poly.type
_entity_poly.pdbx_seq_one_letter_code
_entity_poly.pdbx_strand_id
1 'polypeptide(L)'
;MPSAVLQPLGRKPRQALLHGHDDRWHRHGRPDPDHFIADCELVGTASIDLRDLAPQLKLEIQYALQCRHDARSRIAAPRLVMPAVRRVKALGVASLLDLSEQQRRQKVGAQADESALFLLDARDGLEALRDGTGWGIEYPRDVWRLHKLPGITTPAGRPCPRARLRFDRIPQFWLRELGKRWTRLRLTSGLSIGAARAGVDALICFGGFLTSAGVDALAEVNRPLLERYLAHVMSQPGGHSMKKTRIGALNLFFQNIRQYGWEETLSGTAAFYVGDVPPVPEQVDRRLAEYVMTQIESPGNLDRWPDAAGRLVTLILTRCGLRISSALALDFDCFLHDGQGALLQHQDEARGGRAH
;
A
#
# COMPACT_ATOMS: atom_id res chain seq x y z
N MET A 1 -78.35 52.94 -15.77
CA MET A 1 -77.92 51.81 -16.62
C MET A 1 -76.44 51.58 -16.35
N PRO A 2 -76.08 50.42 -15.79
CA PRO A 2 -74.75 50.15 -15.23
C PRO A 2 -73.80 49.60 -16.30
N SER A 3 -72.49 49.83 -16.19
CA SER A 3 -71.53 48.94 -16.84
C SER A 3 -70.14 48.97 -16.17
N ALA A 4 -69.90 47.87 -15.44
CA ALA A 4 -68.67 47.11 -15.29
C ALA A 4 -67.35 47.85 -14.98
N VAL A 5 -67.01 47.84 -13.68
CA VAL A 5 -65.63 47.80 -13.19
C VAL A 5 -65.05 46.41 -13.49
N LEU A 6 -64.04 46.34 -14.35
CA LEU A 6 -63.24 45.12 -14.58
C LEU A 6 -61.95 45.23 -13.75
N GLN A 7 -61.89 44.45 -12.68
CA GLN A 7 -60.69 44.23 -11.88
C GLN A 7 -59.61 43.52 -12.73
N PRO A 8 -58.32 43.85 -12.58
CA PRO A 8 -57.25 43.09 -13.22
C PRO A 8 -57.08 41.73 -12.54
N LEU A 9 -57.13 40.68 -13.37
CA LEU A 9 -56.81 39.29 -13.03
C LEU A 9 -55.48 39.20 -12.28
N GLY A 10 -55.53 38.55 -11.11
CA GLY A 10 -54.37 38.30 -10.26
C GLY A 10 -53.23 37.63 -11.03
N ARG A 11 -52.04 38.23 -10.94
CA ARG A 11 -50.78 37.59 -11.31
C ARG A 11 -50.65 36.28 -10.54
N LYS A 12 -50.66 35.15 -11.25
CA LYS A 12 -50.12 33.89 -10.71
C LYS A 12 -48.64 34.12 -10.36
N PRO A 13 -48.15 33.71 -9.18
CA PRO A 13 -46.72 33.68 -8.93
C PRO A 13 -46.08 32.73 -9.96
N ARG A 14 -44.98 33.17 -10.58
CA ARG A 14 -44.20 32.35 -11.51
C ARG A 14 -43.79 31.07 -10.78
N GLN A 15 -44.31 29.91 -11.21
CA GLN A 15 -43.78 28.62 -10.79
C GLN A 15 -42.33 28.55 -11.27
N ALA A 16 -41.39 28.55 -10.32
CA ALA A 16 -39.96 28.50 -10.60
C ALA A 16 -39.49 27.09 -11.04
N LEU A 17 -40.36 26.08 -10.95
CA LEU A 17 -40.07 24.68 -11.25
C LEU A 17 -41.06 24.12 -12.28
N LEU A 18 -40.58 23.29 -13.22
CA LEU A 18 -41.42 22.56 -14.16
C LEU A 18 -42.28 21.52 -13.42
N HIS A 19 -43.46 21.18 -13.95
CA HIS A 19 -44.47 20.35 -13.27
C HIS A 19 -43.93 19.05 -12.64
N GLY A 20 -43.05 18.33 -13.34
CA GLY A 20 -42.41 17.11 -12.81
C GLY A 20 -41.43 17.36 -11.65
N HIS A 21 -40.76 18.51 -11.63
CA HIS A 21 -39.90 18.95 -10.52
C HIS A 21 -40.74 19.49 -9.35
N ASP A 22 -41.85 20.18 -9.62
CA ASP A 22 -42.79 20.70 -8.61
C ASP A 22 -43.48 19.55 -7.83
N ASP A 23 -43.95 18.53 -8.54
CA ASP A 23 -44.54 17.32 -7.92
C ASP A 23 -43.52 16.52 -7.10
N ARG A 24 -42.26 16.50 -7.54
CA ARG A 24 -41.17 15.86 -6.80
C ARG A 24 -40.78 16.67 -5.57
N TRP A 25 -40.72 18.00 -5.68
CA TRP A 25 -40.46 18.92 -4.58
C TRP A 25 -41.50 18.80 -3.48
N HIS A 26 -42.79 18.73 -3.85
CA HIS A 26 -43.89 18.48 -2.93
C HIS A 26 -43.82 17.11 -2.26
N ARG A 27 -43.53 16.03 -3.01
CA ARG A 27 -43.36 14.68 -2.44
C ARG A 27 -42.19 14.56 -1.45
N HIS A 28 -41.12 15.32 -1.66
CA HIS A 28 -39.97 15.35 -0.75
C HIS A 28 -40.14 16.31 0.43
N GLY A 29 -41.35 16.84 0.66
CA GLY A 29 -41.65 17.66 1.83
C GLY A 29 -41.22 19.12 1.70
N ARG A 30 -41.10 19.64 0.46
CA ARG A 30 -40.71 21.03 0.15
C ARG A 30 -39.34 21.40 0.76
N PRO A 31 -38.27 20.68 0.39
CA PRO A 31 -36.91 21.03 0.80
C PRO A 31 -36.52 22.44 0.32
N ASP A 32 -35.44 22.99 0.86
CA ASP A 32 -34.90 24.28 0.40
C ASP A 32 -34.81 24.34 -1.15
N PRO A 33 -35.35 25.38 -1.81
CA PRO A 33 -35.43 25.43 -3.28
C PRO A 33 -34.08 25.36 -3.99
N ASP A 34 -33.04 26.00 -3.44
CA ASP A 34 -31.71 26.00 -4.04
C ASP A 34 -31.05 24.61 -3.90
N HIS A 35 -31.23 23.98 -2.74
CA HIS A 35 -30.80 22.58 -2.52
C HIS A 35 -31.51 21.61 -3.47
N PHE A 36 -32.81 21.81 -3.69
CA PHE A 36 -33.63 20.96 -4.55
C PHE A 36 -33.28 21.10 -6.04
N ILE A 37 -32.99 22.32 -6.50
CA ILE A 37 -32.56 22.57 -7.88
C ILE A 37 -31.21 21.89 -8.13
N ALA A 38 -30.24 22.06 -7.21
CA ALA A 38 -28.95 21.37 -7.30
C ALA A 38 -29.12 19.83 -7.29
N ASP A 39 -30.03 19.27 -6.49
CA ASP A 39 -30.32 17.83 -6.49
C ASP A 39 -30.89 17.35 -7.83
N CYS A 40 -31.69 18.20 -8.49
CA CYS A 40 -32.26 17.91 -9.78
C CYS A 40 -31.20 17.90 -10.89
N GLU A 41 -30.22 18.80 -10.82
CA GLU A 41 -29.08 18.85 -11.75
C GLU A 41 -28.14 17.65 -11.63
N LEU A 42 -28.10 17.02 -10.46
CA LEU A 42 -27.24 15.86 -10.17
C LEU A 42 -27.90 14.51 -10.52
N VAL A 43 -29.20 14.50 -10.86
CA VAL A 43 -29.93 13.27 -11.19
C VAL A 43 -29.47 12.72 -12.54
N GLY A 44 -28.95 11.49 -12.54
CA GLY A 44 -28.41 10.82 -13.73
C GLY A 44 -26.93 11.08 -13.98
N THR A 45 -26.29 11.93 -13.18
CA THR A 45 -24.84 12.18 -13.23
C THR A 45 -24.13 11.46 -12.09
N ALA A 46 -22.96 10.88 -12.35
CA ALA A 46 -22.11 10.31 -11.30
C ALA A 46 -21.47 11.43 -10.46
N SER A 47 -22.17 11.90 -9.44
CA SER A 47 -21.74 13.02 -8.58
C SER A 47 -21.37 12.59 -7.16
N ILE A 48 -20.49 13.36 -6.52
CA ILE A 48 -20.09 13.20 -5.11
C ILE A 48 -20.62 14.41 -4.34
N ASP A 49 -21.61 14.19 -3.48
CA ASP A 49 -22.19 15.26 -2.66
C ASP A 49 -21.45 15.38 -1.31
N LEU A 50 -20.95 16.59 -1.04
CA LEU A 50 -20.20 16.96 0.16
C LEU A 50 -20.83 18.13 0.93
N ARG A 51 -22.05 18.57 0.55
CA ARG A 51 -22.67 19.79 1.09
C ARG A 51 -22.93 19.72 2.61
N ASP A 52 -23.23 18.54 3.12
CA ASP A 52 -23.55 18.31 4.54
C ASP A 52 -22.32 18.06 5.46
N LEU A 53 -21.10 18.25 4.95
CA LEU A 53 -19.89 18.09 5.74
C LEU A 53 -19.48 19.41 6.41
N ALA A 54 -18.84 19.30 7.58
CA ALA A 54 -18.19 20.45 8.21
C ALA A 54 -17.17 21.09 7.24
N PRO A 55 -16.98 22.42 7.26
CA PRO A 55 -16.16 23.12 6.26
C PRO A 55 -14.74 22.56 6.11
N GLN A 56 -14.08 22.23 7.22
CA GLN A 56 -12.75 21.62 7.21
C GLN A 56 -12.77 20.23 6.58
N LEU A 57 -13.69 19.38 7.02
CA LEU A 57 -13.82 18.02 6.52
C LEU A 57 -14.16 17.97 5.02
N LYS A 58 -14.95 18.95 4.53
CA LYS A 58 -15.22 19.14 3.10
C LYS A 58 -13.92 19.38 2.31
N LEU A 59 -13.07 20.31 2.77
CA LEU A 59 -11.77 20.60 2.13
C LEU A 59 -10.85 19.38 2.14
N GLU A 60 -10.82 18.65 3.25
CA GLU A 60 -10.00 17.44 3.41
C GLU A 60 -10.40 16.33 2.43
N ILE A 61 -11.70 16.10 2.22
CA ILE A 61 -12.21 15.13 1.24
C ILE A 61 -11.95 15.61 -0.19
N GLN A 62 -12.13 16.90 -0.49
CA GLN A 62 -11.82 17.47 -1.80
C GLN A 62 -10.33 17.33 -2.14
N TYR A 63 -9.44 17.61 -1.19
CA TYR A 63 -8.01 17.42 -1.35
C TYR A 63 -7.67 15.95 -1.66
N ALA A 64 -8.26 15.00 -0.95
CA ALA A 64 -8.05 13.58 -1.21
C ALA A 64 -8.53 13.13 -2.60
N LEU A 65 -9.63 13.69 -3.09
CA LEU A 65 -10.12 13.45 -4.45
C LEU A 65 -9.16 14.01 -5.50
N GLN A 66 -8.63 15.21 -5.27
CA GLN A 66 -7.63 15.83 -6.14
C GLN A 66 -6.35 14.98 -6.20
N CYS A 67 -5.81 14.55 -5.05
CA CYS A 67 -4.63 13.69 -5.02
C CYS A 67 -4.80 12.39 -5.82
N ARG A 68 -6.00 11.78 -5.76
CA ARG A 68 -6.29 10.56 -6.53
C ARG A 68 -6.42 10.81 -8.02
N HIS A 69 -7.04 11.93 -8.39
CA HIS A 69 -7.12 12.38 -9.77
C HIS A 69 -5.71 12.59 -10.35
N ASP A 70 -4.86 13.32 -9.63
CA ASP A 70 -3.49 13.63 -10.07
C ASP A 70 -2.61 12.38 -10.16
N ALA A 71 -2.79 11.42 -9.24
CA ALA A 71 -2.07 10.15 -9.26
C ALA A 71 -2.48 9.21 -10.41
N ARG A 72 -3.56 9.52 -11.16
CA ARG A 72 -4.12 8.69 -12.25
C ARG A 72 -4.33 7.21 -11.88
N SER A 73 -4.42 6.90 -10.60
CA SER A 73 -4.29 5.52 -10.11
C SER A 73 -5.60 4.73 -10.21
N ARG A 74 -6.73 5.37 -9.90
CA ARG A 74 -8.09 4.80 -9.94
C ARG A 74 -9.14 5.91 -10.09
N ILE A 75 -10.21 5.65 -10.82
CA ILE A 75 -11.38 6.54 -10.87
C ILE A 75 -12.02 6.58 -9.48
N ALA A 76 -12.15 7.79 -8.91
CA ALA A 76 -12.87 8.01 -7.65
C ALA A 76 -14.39 7.96 -7.88
N ALA A 77 -14.91 6.78 -8.19
CA ALA A 77 -16.33 6.61 -8.49
C ALA A 77 -17.20 6.94 -7.26
N PRO A 78 -18.37 7.60 -7.43
CA PRO A 78 -19.26 7.93 -6.31
C PRO A 78 -19.62 6.74 -5.41
N ARG A 79 -19.77 5.54 -5.99
CA ARG A 79 -20.02 4.29 -5.26
C ARG A 79 -18.96 3.95 -4.19
N LEU A 80 -17.74 4.45 -4.36
CA LEU A 80 -16.61 4.25 -3.45
C LEU A 80 -16.50 5.40 -2.43
N VAL A 81 -16.75 6.64 -2.87
CA VAL A 81 -16.54 7.84 -2.05
C VAL A 81 -17.73 8.13 -1.15
N MET A 82 -18.96 7.95 -1.64
CA MET A 82 -20.18 8.28 -0.89
C MET A 82 -20.36 7.45 0.40
N PRO A 83 -20.05 6.14 0.45
CA PRO A 83 -20.06 5.39 1.72
C PRO A 83 -19.04 5.93 2.73
N ALA A 84 -17.85 6.35 2.26
CA ALA A 84 -16.83 6.95 3.11
C ALA A 84 -17.29 8.30 3.69
N VAL A 85 -17.89 9.17 2.87
CA VAL A 85 -18.46 10.46 3.28
C VAL A 85 -19.53 10.26 4.37
N ARG A 86 -20.48 9.34 4.14
CA ARG A 86 -21.53 9.01 5.13
C ARG A 86 -20.94 8.51 6.45
N ARG A 87 -19.88 7.69 6.40
CA ARG A 87 -19.21 7.17 7.60
C ARG A 87 -18.60 8.29 8.43
N VAL A 88 -17.87 9.21 7.81
CA VAL A 88 -17.20 10.29 8.53
C VAL A 88 -18.24 11.29 9.09
N LYS A 89 -19.32 11.56 8.33
CA LYS A 89 -20.47 12.33 8.82
C LYS A 89 -21.09 11.68 10.06
N ALA A 90 -21.33 10.37 10.05
CA ALA A 90 -21.89 9.63 11.17
C ALA A 90 -20.99 9.61 12.42
N LEU A 91 -19.67 9.69 12.22
CA LEU A 91 -18.70 9.76 13.32
C LEU A 91 -18.60 11.17 13.95
N GLY A 92 -19.18 12.19 13.32
CA GLY A 92 -19.22 13.56 13.87
C GLY A 92 -17.86 14.22 14.08
N VAL A 93 -16.83 13.79 13.33
CA VAL A 93 -15.47 14.33 13.45
C VAL A 93 -15.31 15.64 12.68
N ALA A 94 -14.52 16.56 13.22
CA ALA A 94 -14.19 17.84 12.56
C ALA A 94 -13.11 17.67 11.49
N SER A 95 -12.19 16.71 11.68
CA SER A 95 -11.12 16.34 10.74
C SER A 95 -10.96 14.82 10.60
N LEU A 96 -10.50 14.37 9.44
CA LEU A 96 -10.04 13.00 9.20
C LEU A 96 -8.81 12.62 10.06
N LEU A 97 -8.06 13.62 10.54
CA LEU A 97 -6.89 13.39 11.39
C LEU A 97 -7.31 12.96 12.82
N ASP A 98 -8.48 13.38 13.27
CA ASP A 98 -9.03 13.13 14.62
C ASP A 98 -9.54 11.69 14.82
N LEU A 99 -9.69 10.92 13.74
CA LEU A 99 -10.13 9.53 13.80
C LEU A 99 -9.17 8.67 14.64
N SER A 100 -9.66 8.02 15.70
CA SER A 100 -8.87 7.07 16.51
C SER A 100 -8.52 5.77 15.75
N GLU A 101 -7.49 5.03 16.18
CA GLU A 101 -7.15 3.74 15.55
C GLU A 101 -8.29 2.72 15.57
N GLN A 102 -9.12 2.73 16.61
CA GLN A 102 -10.27 1.82 16.74
C GLN A 102 -11.38 2.18 15.76
N GLN A 103 -11.68 3.47 15.59
CA GLN A 103 -12.63 3.98 14.58
C GLN A 103 -12.13 3.72 13.14
N ARG A 104 -10.80 3.71 12.94
CA ARG A 104 -10.17 3.32 11.66
C ARG A 104 -10.33 1.82 11.38
N ARG A 105 -10.17 0.96 12.39
CA ARG A 105 -10.16 -0.50 12.24
C ARG A 105 -11.53 -1.17 12.32
N GLN A 106 -12.59 -0.42 12.65
CA GLN A 106 -13.95 -0.96 12.68
C GLN A 106 -14.29 -1.52 11.29
N LYS A 107 -14.27 -2.85 11.20
CA LYS A 107 -14.37 -3.64 9.98
C LYS A 107 -15.81 -3.63 9.48
N VAL A 108 -15.97 -3.47 8.17
CA VAL A 108 -17.14 -3.96 7.44
C VAL A 108 -16.69 -5.20 6.68
N GLY A 109 -17.07 -6.38 7.15
CA GLY A 109 -16.98 -7.65 6.39
C GLY A 109 -15.59 -8.15 5.98
N ALA A 110 -15.57 -9.32 5.34
CA ALA A 110 -14.37 -10.08 4.95
C ALA A 110 -13.69 -9.61 3.65
N GLN A 111 -14.24 -8.60 2.96
CA GLN A 111 -13.60 -7.95 1.82
C GLN A 111 -13.09 -6.57 2.20
N ALA A 112 -11.96 -6.15 1.62
CA ALA A 112 -11.42 -4.81 1.84
C ALA A 112 -12.41 -3.77 1.29
N ASP A 113 -13.16 -3.13 2.19
CA ASP A 113 -14.07 -2.03 1.86
C ASP A 113 -13.27 -0.91 1.16
N GLU A 114 -13.52 -0.72 -0.14
CA GLU A 114 -12.84 0.28 -0.96
C GLU A 114 -12.99 1.69 -0.38
N SER A 115 -14.09 1.94 0.31
CA SER A 115 -14.40 3.18 1.03
C SER A 115 -13.43 3.39 2.20
N ALA A 116 -13.11 2.33 2.95
CA ALA A 116 -12.13 2.39 4.03
C ALA A 116 -10.71 2.62 3.50
N LEU A 117 -10.37 2.03 2.35
CA LEU A 117 -9.10 2.28 1.67
C LEU A 117 -8.96 3.75 1.25
N PHE A 118 -10.05 4.37 0.75
CA PHE A 118 -10.10 5.81 0.46
C PHE A 118 -9.87 6.68 1.68
N LEU A 119 -10.56 6.42 2.80
CA LEU A 119 -10.35 7.21 4.01
C LEU A 119 -8.90 7.11 4.52
N LEU A 120 -8.28 5.94 4.37
CA LEU A 120 -6.88 5.77 4.69
C LEU A 120 -5.96 6.55 3.72
N ASP A 121 -6.24 6.56 2.41
CA ASP A 121 -5.46 7.33 1.43
C ASP A 121 -5.61 8.83 1.67
N ALA A 122 -6.84 9.29 1.91
CA ALA A 122 -7.17 10.67 2.20
C ALA A 122 -6.38 11.17 3.41
N ARG A 123 -6.39 10.39 4.49
CA ARG A 123 -5.62 10.70 5.70
C ARG A 123 -4.11 10.67 5.44
N ASP A 124 -3.60 9.67 4.74
CA ASP A 124 -2.17 9.59 4.44
C ASP A 124 -1.68 10.81 3.64
N GLY A 125 -2.50 11.28 2.70
CA GLY A 125 -2.27 12.53 1.94
C GLY A 125 -2.33 13.77 2.83
N LEU A 126 -3.30 13.87 3.75
CA LEU A 126 -3.39 14.99 4.69
C LEU A 126 -2.22 15.03 5.67
N GLU A 127 -1.79 13.87 6.18
CA GLU A 127 -0.60 13.79 7.01
C GLU A 127 0.66 14.15 6.22
N ALA A 128 0.73 13.81 4.94
CA ALA A 128 1.83 14.23 4.06
C ALA A 128 1.81 15.75 3.82
N LEU A 129 0.62 16.36 3.69
CA LEU A 129 0.46 17.80 3.56
C LEU A 129 0.84 18.55 4.84
N ARG A 130 0.45 18.02 6.01
CA ARG A 130 0.69 18.62 7.33
C ARG A 130 2.12 18.43 7.81
N ASP A 131 2.63 17.20 7.76
CA ASP A 131 3.92 16.83 8.34
C ASP A 131 5.07 16.88 7.32
N GLY A 132 4.77 16.93 6.03
CA GLY A 132 5.74 16.71 4.95
C GLY A 132 5.98 15.23 4.65
N THR A 133 6.89 14.96 3.71
CA THR A 133 7.25 13.59 3.29
C THR A 133 8.75 13.34 3.33
N GLY A 134 9.14 12.06 3.25
CA GLY A 134 10.53 11.65 3.11
C GLY A 134 11.30 11.42 4.41
N TRP A 135 12.62 11.29 4.26
CA TRP A 135 13.51 10.79 5.30
C TRP A 135 13.58 11.71 6.53
N GLY A 136 13.44 13.02 6.38
CA GLY A 136 13.44 13.95 7.52
C GLY A 136 12.32 13.68 8.53
N ILE A 137 11.18 13.16 8.05
CA ILE A 137 10.00 12.90 8.87
C ILE A 137 9.94 11.44 9.32
N GLU A 138 10.26 10.51 8.43
CA GLU A 138 10.15 9.09 8.73
C GLU A 138 11.36 8.55 9.51
N TYR A 139 12.58 9.05 9.28
CA TYR A 139 13.79 8.53 9.94
C TYR A 139 13.78 8.64 11.47
N PRO A 140 13.35 9.76 12.08
CA PRO A 140 13.27 9.88 13.54
C PRO A 140 12.26 8.90 14.17
N ARG A 141 11.24 8.47 13.41
CA ARG A 141 10.22 7.53 13.88
C ARG A 141 10.80 6.12 14.00
N ASP A 142 10.23 5.32 14.90
CA ASP A 142 10.54 3.90 15.02
C ASP A 142 9.67 3.01 14.13
N VAL A 143 8.70 3.60 13.43
CA VAL A 143 7.87 2.94 12.42
C VAL A 143 7.95 3.73 11.13
N TRP A 144 8.61 3.16 10.13
CA TRP A 144 8.77 3.81 8.82
C TRP A 144 7.68 3.39 7.86
N ARG A 145 7.04 4.37 7.24
CA ARG A 145 6.01 4.20 6.22
C ARG A 145 6.64 4.31 4.84
N LEU A 146 6.89 3.16 4.22
CA LEU A 146 7.67 3.11 2.98
C LEU A 146 6.99 3.80 1.80
N HIS A 147 5.66 3.85 1.78
CA HIS A 147 4.90 4.59 0.77
C HIS A 147 5.04 6.13 0.89
N LYS A 148 5.58 6.65 1.99
CA LYS A 148 5.86 8.10 2.20
C LYS A 148 7.32 8.47 1.92
N LEU A 149 8.15 7.50 1.56
CA LEU A 149 9.58 7.70 1.30
C LEU A 149 9.81 7.84 -0.21
N PRO A 150 10.45 8.94 -0.66
CA PRO A 150 10.75 9.15 -2.08
C PRO A 150 11.90 8.22 -2.52
N GLY A 151 11.89 7.84 -3.80
CA GLY A 151 13.00 7.15 -4.44
C GLY A 151 13.23 5.70 -4.00
N ILE A 152 12.31 5.09 -3.25
CA ILE A 152 12.39 3.65 -2.96
C ILE A 152 11.97 2.87 -4.22
N THR A 153 12.80 1.91 -4.61
CA THR A 153 12.51 1.00 -5.73
C THR A 153 11.23 0.21 -5.44
N THR A 154 10.13 0.65 -6.03
CA THR A 154 8.90 -0.13 -6.14
C THR A 154 8.93 -0.93 -7.44
N PRO A 155 8.35 -2.15 -7.45
CA PRO A 155 8.02 -2.79 -8.73
C PRO A 155 7.21 -1.80 -9.58
N ALA A 156 7.58 -1.64 -10.85
CA ALA A 156 6.84 -0.84 -11.81
C ALA A 156 5.35 -1.25 -11.82
N GLY A 157 4.45 -0.30 -12.09
CA GLY A 157 3.01 -0.56 -12.21
C GLY A 157 2.24 -0.87 -10.91
N ARG A 158 2.90 -1.01 -9.74
CA ARG A 158 2.19 -1.24 -8.46
C ARG A 158 2.34 -0.04 -7.51
N PRO A 159 1.24 0.48 -6.91
CA PRO A 159 1.33 1.39 -5.79
C PRO A 159 2.22 0.80 -4.71
N CYS A 160 3.17 1.60 -4.22
CA CYS A 160 4.05 1.22 -3.12
C CYS A 160 3.19 0.57 -2.03
N PRO A 161 3.38 -0.72 -1.70
CA PRO A 161 2.57 -1.36 -0.67
C PRO A 161 2.62 -0.48 0.58
N ARG A 162 1.53 -0.37 1.34
CA ARG A 162 1.52 0.28 2.67
C ARG A 162 2.31 -0.52 3.70
N ALA A 163 3.47 -1.03 3.30
CA ALA A 163 4.45 -1.72 4.09
C ALA A 163 5.03 -0.74 5.12
N ARG A 164 5.26 -1.29 6.30
CA ARG A 164 5.85 -0.61 7.44
C ARG A 164 7.07 -1.38 7.90
N LEU A 165 8.15 -0.68 8.20
CA LEU A 165 9.29 -1.24 8.92
C LEU A 165 9.16 -0.84 10.39
N ARG A 166 9.17 -1.83 11.27
CA ARG A 166 8.84 -1.69 12.70
C ARG A 166 10.07 -1.87 13.58
N PHE A 167 10.87 -0.82 13.70
CA PHE A 167 12.04 -0.79 14.57
C PHE A 167 11.65 -0.69 16.05
N ASP A 168 10.41 -0.27 16.35
CA ASP A 168 9.80 -0.26 17.68
C ASP A 168 9.83 -1.63 18.39
N ARG A 169 9.98 -2.71 17.62
CA ARG A 169 10.07 -4.09 18.12
C ARG A 169 11.47 -4.51 18.57
N ILE A 170 12.49 -3.69 18.32
CA ILE A 170 13.87 -3.93 18.75
C ILE A 170 14.05 -3.30 20.13
N PRO A 171 14.23 -4.08 21.21
CA PRO A 171 14.30 -3.53 22.56
C PRO A 171 15.55 -2.67 22.79
N GLN A 172 16.70 -3.13 22.29
CA GLN A 172 17.99 -2.45 22.46
C GLN A 172 18.06 -1.18 21.62
N PHE A 173 18.24 -0.03 22.28
CA PHE A 173 18.31 1.28 21.62
C PHE A 173 19.45 1.37 20.59
N TRP A 174 20.65 0.91 20.95
CA TRP A 174 21.81 0.93 20.03
C TRP A 174 21.55 0.09 18.78
N LEU A 175 20.92 -1.08 18.92
CA LEU A 175 20.61 -1.97 17.79
C LEU A 175 19.54 -1.34 16.90
N ARG A 176 18.58 -0.64 17.51
CA ARG A 176 17.53 0.08 16.80
C ARG A 176 18.09 1.20 15.94
N GLU A 177 18.94 2.05 16.52
CA GLU A 177 19.52 3.20 15.80
C GLU A 177 20.49 2.76 14.70
N LEU A 178 21.35 1.77 14.97
CA LEU A 178 22.20 1.18 13.93
C LEU A 178 21.38 0.48 12.85
N GLY A 179 20.33 -0.24 13.24
CA GLY A 179 19.40 -0.90 12.33
C GLY A 179 18.70 0.09 11.41
N LYS A 180 18.25 1.25 11.93
CA LYS A 180 17.69 2.36 11.16
C LYS A 180 18.73 2.89 10.17
N ARG A 181 19.92 3.26 10.64
CA ARG A 181 21.01 3.77 9.77
C ARG A 181 21.34 2.79 8.64
N TRP A 182 21.49 1.50 8.97
CA TRP A 182 21.75 0.42 8.02
C TRP A 182 20.66 0.25 6.98
N THR A 183 19.41 0.22 7.43
CA THR A 183 18.26 0.00 6.54
C THR A 183 18.05 1.17 5.62
N ARG A 184 18.20 2.41 6.11
CA ARG A 184 18.15 3.62 5.27
C ARG A 184 19.17 3.55 4.15
N LEU A 185 20.44 3.30 4.48
CA LEU A 185 21.51 3.24 3.49
C LEU A 185 21.17 2.23 2.38
N ARG A 186 20.75 1.03 2.75
CA ARG A 186 20.44 -0.01 1.76
C ARG A 186 19.21 0.32 0.92
N LEU A 187 18.15 0.89 1.51
CA LEU A 187 16.98 1.35 0.77
C LEU A 187 17.35 2.44 -0.24
N THR A 188 18.19 3.40 0.16
CA THR A 188 18.68 4.45 -0.76
C THR A 188 19.61 3.91 -1.84
N SER A 189 20.28 2.78 -1.61
CA SER A 189 21.09 2.07 -2.62
C SER A 189 20.28 1.12 -3.51
N GLY A 190 18.95 1.17 -3.48
CA GLY A 190 18.07 0.36 -4.35
C GLY A 190 17.73 -1.04 -3.81
N LEU A 191 17.93 -1.30 -2.51
CA LEU A 191 17.46 -2.55 -1.90
C LEU A 191 15.93 -2.64 -1.97
N SER A 192 15.40 -3.80 -2.36
CA SER A 192 13.95 -4.02 -2.38
C SER A 192 13.34 -3.94 -0.99
N ILE A 193 12.08 -3.48 -0.92
CA ILE A 193 11.28 -3.43 0.31
C ILE A 193 11.23 -4.78 1.03
N GLY A 194 11.09 -5.88 0.26
CA GLY A 194 11.03 -7.23 0.82
C GLY A 194 12.34 -7.63 1.50
N ALA A 195 13.49 -7.31 0.90
CA ALA A 195 14.79 -7.58 1.49
C ALA A 195 15.08 -6.67 2.69
N ALA A 196 14.67 -5.40 2.64
CA ALA A 196 14.76 -4.50 3.79
C ALA A 196 13.93 -5.02 4.98
N ARG A 197 12.70 -5.47 4.74
CA ARG A 197 11.84 -6.09 5.76
C ARG A 197 12.47 -7.34 6.35
N ALA A 198 13.00 -8.24 5.52
CA ALA A 198 13.69 -9.43 5.99
C ALA A 198 14.91 -9.10 6.86
N GLY A 199 15.64 -8.03 6.53
CA GLY A 199 16.73 -7.51 7.35
C GLY A 199 16.26 -6.99 8.72
N VAL A 200 15.19 -6.20 8.74
CA VAL A 200 14.59 -5.71 10.00
C VAL A 200 14.05 -6.85 10.84
N ASP A 201 13.39 -7.85 10.24
CA ASP A 201 12.89 -9.04 10.95
C ASP A 201 14.05 -9.85 11.56
N ALA A 202 15.22 -9.89 10.90
CA ALA A 202 16.43 -10.49 11.46
C ALA A 202 16.96 -9.73 12.68
N LEU A 203 16.95 -8.39 12.64
CA LEU A 203 17.33 -7.54 13.78
C LEU A 203 16.36 -7.67 14.96
N ILE A 204 15.05 -7.78 14.69
CA ILE A 204 14.04 -8.04 15.74
C ILE A 204 14.29 -9.39 16.40
N CYS A 205 14.53 -10.43 15.60
CA CYS A 205 14.84 -11.76 16.12
C CYS A 205 16.10 -11.75 16.99
N PHE A 206 17.13 -11.02 16.55
CA PHE A 206 18.37 -10.87 17.32
C PHE A 206 18.17 -10.08 18.60
N GLY A 207 17.45 -8.94 18.57
CA GLY A 207 17.15 -8.16 19.76
C GLY A 207 16.33 -8.92 20.80
N GLY A 208 15.38 -9.76 20.35
CA GLY A 208 14.68 -10.70 21.22
C GLY A 208 15.62 -11.68 21.93
N PHE A 209 16.60 -12.23 21.20
CA PHE A 209 17.63 -13.09 21.77
C PHE A 209 18.59 -12.34 22.72
N LEU A 210 19.01 -11.13 22.39
CA LEU A 210 19.86 -10.32 23.28
C LEU A 210 19.17 -10.06 24.62
N THR A 211 17.86 -9.80 24.57
CA THR A 211 17.04 -9.62 25.77
C THR A 211 17.03 -10.87 26.64
N SER A 212 16.89 -12.07 26.05
CA SER A 212 16.94 -13.33 26.82
C SER A 212 18.35 -13.72 27.27
N ALA A 213 19.38 -13.25 26.58
CA ALA A 213 20.77 -13.47 26.93
C ALA A 213 21.32 -12.45 27.95
N GLY A 214 20.58 -11.39 28.26
CA GLY A 214 20.98 -10.32 29.19
C GLY A 214 22.08 -9.41 28.65
N VAL A 215 22.10 -9.16 27.33
CA VAL A 215 23.12 -8.36 26.66
C VAL A 215 22.58 -6.97 26.36
N ASP A 216 23.24 -5.96 26.89
CA ASP A 216 22.77 -4.56 26.83
C ASP A 216 23.70 -3.66 26.00
N ALA A 217 24.93 -4.08 25.71
CA ALA A 217 25.89 -3.31 24.91
C ALA A 217 26.37 -4.04 23.65
N LEU A 218 26.68 -3.26 22.62
CA LEU A 218 27.28 -3.76 21.37
C LEU A 218 28.64 -4.44 21.61
N ALA A 219 29.41 -3.98 22.60
CA ALA A 219 30.73 -4.51 22.94
C ALA A 219 30.71 -5.97 23.42
N GLU A 220 29.58 -6.41 23.98
CA GLU A 220 29.39 -7.77 24.47
C GLU A 220 29.06 -8.75 23.33
N VAL A 221 28.76 -8.22 22.14
CA VAL A 221 28.57 -9.05 20.95
C VAL A 221 29.93 -9.58 20.52
N ASN A 222 30.15 -10.87 20.75
CA ASN A 222 31.36 -11.60 20.44
C ASN A 222 31.03 -12.97 19.81
N ARG A 223 32.05 -13.71 19.39
CA ARG A 223 31.86 -15.02 18.77
C ARG A 223 31.05 -16.00 19.63
N PRO A 224 31.35 -16.24 20.93
CA PRO A 224 30.56 -17.13 21.78
C PRO A 224 29.06 -16.76 21.87
N LEU A 225 28.73 -15.46 21.91
CA LEU A 225 27.34 -15.01 21.89
C LEU A 225 26.66 -15.35 20.56
N LEU A 226 27.36 -15.18 19.43
CA LEU A 226 26.83 -15.51 18.11
C LEU A 226 26.61 -17.02 17.95
N GLU A 227 27.45 -17.87 18.54
CA GLU A 227 27.25 -19.33 18.55
C GLU A 227 25.98 -19.74 19.32
N ARG A 228 25.75 -19.11 20.49
CA ARG A 228 24.48 -19.26 21.23
C ARG A 228 23.29 -18.78 20.41
N TYR A 229 23.45 -17.69 19.67
CA TYR A 229 22.40 -17.19 18.76
C TYR A 229 22.13 -18.16 17.61
N LEU A 230 23.14 -18.78 17.01
CA LEU A 230 22.96 -19.80 15.97
C LEU A 230 22.12 -20.96 16.48
N ALA A 231 22.43 -21.48 17.67
CA ALA A 231 21.64 -22.52 18.33
C ALA A 231 20.18 -22.07 18.53
N HIS A 232 19.97 -20.83 18.99
CA HIS A 232 18.63 -20.26 19.16
C HIS A 232 17.86 -20.14 17.84
N VAL A 233 18.49 -19.68 16.74
CA VAL A 233 17.84 -19.60 15.42
C VAL A 233 17.48 -21.01 14.91
N MET A 234 18.32 -22.00 15.17
CA MET A 234 18.06 -23.38 14.77
C MET A 234 16.90 -24.01 15.55
N SER A 235 16.75 -23.68 16.84
CA SER A 235 15.63 -24.18 17.66
C SER A 235 14.29 -23.52 17.33
N GLN A 236 14.27 -22.37 16.65
CA GLN A 236 13.03 -21.70 16.27
C GLN A 236 12.31 -22.39 15.09
N PRO A 237 10.97 -22.31 15.06
CA PRO A 237 10.18 -22.78 13.93
C PRO A 237 10.49 -21.96 12.67
N GLY A 238 10.51 -22.64 11.52
CA GLY A 238 10.75 -21.99 10.23
C GLY A 238 11.65 -22.79 9.29
N GLY A 239 11.52 -22.54 7.99
CA GLY A 239 12.34 -23.21 6.97
C GLY A 239 13.79 -22.71 6.91
N HIS A 240 14.67 -23.56 6.36
CA HIS A 240 16.10 -23.29 6.19
C HIS A 240 16.40 -21.97 5.48
N SER A 241 15.61 -21.60 4.45
CA SER A 241 15.77 -20.34 3.73
C SER A 241 15.59 -19.12 4.65
N MET A 242 14.57 -19.13 5.51
CA MET A 242 14.33 -18.03 6.47
C MET A 242 15.48 -17.93 7.49
N LYS A 243 15.94 -19.07 8.02
CA LYS A 243 17.07 -19.13 8.95
C LYS A 243 18.36 -18.58 8.31
N LYS A 244 18.65 -19.00 7.07
CA LYS A 244 19.76 -18.47 6.26
C LYS A 244 19.66 -16.97 6.05
N THR A 245 18.48 -16.45 5.71
CA THR A 245 18.27 -15.00 5.56
C THR A 245 18.54 -14.23 6.84
N ARG A 246 18.11 -14.74 8.01
CA ARG A 246 18.37 -14.09 9.30
C ARG A 246 19.86 -14.00 9.62
N ILE A 247 20.58 -15.10 9.46
CA ILE A 247 22.03 -15.16 9.73
C ILE A 247 22.79 -14.28 8.72
N GLY A 248 22.48 -14.41 7.43
CA GLY A 248 23.12 -13.61 6.39
C GLY A 248 22.87 -12.11 6.52
N ALA A 249 21.67 -11.70 6.92
CA ALA A 249 21.34 -10.30 7.17
C ALA A 249 22.16 -9.72 8.33
N LEU A 250 22.31 -10.46 9.43
CA LEU A 250 23.13 -10.03 10.58
C LEU A 250 24.62 -10.00 10.24
N ASN A 251 25.12 -10.96 9.47
CA ASN A 251 26.50 -10.94 9.02
C ASN A 251 26.80 -9.66 8.21
N LEU A 252 25.95 -9.36 7.24
CA LEU A 252 26.09 -8.13 6.44
C LEU A 252 25.94 -6.86 7.30
N PHE A 253 25.08 -6.88 8.31
CA PHE A 253 24.92 -5.77 9.26
C PHE A 253 26.22 -5.50 10.03
N PHE A 254 26.83 -6.53 10.63
CA PHE A 254 28.10 -6.38 11.36
C PHE A 254 29.26 -6.02 10.45
N GLN A 255 29.30 -6.56 9.22
CA GLN A 255 30.28 -6.15 8.21
C GLN A 255 30.13 -4.66 7.88
N ASN A 256 28.91 -4.17 7.67
CA ASN A 256 28.67 -2.76 7.37
C ASN A 256 29.02 -1.84 8.54
N ILE A 257 28.73 -2.23 9.79
CA ILE A 257 29.16 -1.46 10.97
C ILE A 257 30.66 -1.23 10.95
N ARG A 258 31.44 -2.29 10.67
CA ARG A 258 32.91 -2.21 10.58
C ARG A 258 33.36 -1.42 9.36
N GLN A 259 32.83 -1.73 8.19
CA GLN A 259 33.23 -1.12 6.92
C GLN A 259 33.03 0.39 6.92
N TYR A 260 31.93 0.86 7.51
CA TYR A 260 31.60 2.28 7.56
C TYR A 260 32.00 2.96 8.88
N GLY A 261 32.65 2.25 9.80
CA GLY A 261 33.08 2.78 11.10
C GLY A 261 31.94 3.41 11.89
N TRP A 262 30.75 2.81 11.91
CA TRP A 262 29.60 3.39 12.61
C TRP A 262 29.73 3.34 14.11
N GLU A 263 30.32 2.26 14.62
CA GLU A 263 30.58 2.01 16.04
C GLU A 263 31.86 1.18 16.15
N GLU A 264 32.81 1.65 16.96
CA GLU A 264 34.10 0.99 17.15
C GLU A 264 34.07 -0.07 18.26
N THR A 265 33.01 -0.06 19.07
CA THR A 265 32.88 -0.95 20.23
C THR A 265 32.57 -2.40 19.85
N LEU A 266 32.16 -2.67 18.60
CA LEU A 266 31.87 -4.02 18.13
C LEU A 266 33.14 -4.88 18.13
N SER A 267 33.13 -5.97 18.89
CA SER A 267 34.25 -6.92 18.95
C SER A 267 34.68 -7.37 17.56
N GLY A 268 36.00 -7.42 17.30
CA GLY A 268 36.54 -7.98 16.05
C GLY A 268 36.16 -9.45 15.82
N THR A 269 35.81 -10.16 16.89
CA THR A 269 35.40 -11.59 16.85
C THR A 269 33.94 -11.80 16.45
N ALA A 270 33.11 -10.76 16.44
CA ALA A 270 31.67 -10.88 16.12
C ALA A 270 31.41 -11.06 14.62
N ALA A 271 31.74 -12.23 14.10
CA ALA A 271 31.57 -12.59 12.70
C ALA A 271 30.90 -13.96 12.53
N PHE A 272 30.13 -14.08 11.44
CA PHE A 272 29.65 -15.36 10.95
C PHE A 272 30.54 -15.82 9.79
N TYR A 273 30.86 -17.12 9.77
CA TYR A 273 31.67 -17.76 8.74
C TYR A 273 30.81 -18.64 7.83
N VAL A 274 31.40 -19.08 6.71
CA VAL A 274 30.71 -19.86 5.68
C VAL A 274 30.05 -21.13 6.23
N GLY A 275 30.63 -21.76 7.26
CA GLY A 275 30.09 -22.96 7.91
C GLY A 275 28.95 -22.73 8.92
N ASP A 276 28.67 -21.49 9.31
CA ASP A 276 27.68 -21.19 10.35
C ASP A 276 26.22 -21.24 9.82
N VAL A 277 26.05 -21.23 8.49
CA VAL A 277 24.73 -21.25 7.84
C VAL A 277 24.42 -22.69 7.43
N PRO A 278 23.26 -23.26 7.83
CA PRO A 278 22.91 -24.61 7.44
C PRO A 278 22.81 -24.72 5.90
N PRO A 279 23.25 -25.85 5.32
CA PRO A 279 23.15 -26.06 3.88
C PRO A 279 21.68 -25.96 3.44
N VAL A 280 21.47 -25.32 2.30
CA VAL A 280 20.13 -25.29 1.70
C VAL A 280 19.87 -26.69 1.16
N PRO A 281 18.80 -27.39 1.60
CA PRO A 281 18.46 -28.67 1.00
C PRO A 281 18.27 -28.50 -0.50
N GLU A 282 18.76 -29.46 -1.27
CA GLU A 282 18.67 -29.44 -2.72
C GLU A 282 17.22 -29.19 -3.15
N GLN A 283 17.02 -28.18 -3.98
CA GLN A 283 15.69 -27.93 -4.51
C GLN A 283 15.41 -28.99 -5.56
N VAL A 284 14.52 -29.93 -5.23
CA VAL A 284 13.97 -30.87 -6.21
C VAL A 284 13.36 -30.05 -7.35
N ASP A 285 13.68 -30.42 -8.58
CA ASP A 285 13.16 -29.77 -9.77
C ASP A 285 11.62 -29.75 -9.72
N ARG A 286 11.05 -28.55 -9.81
CA ARG A 286 9.61 -28.32 -9.78
C ARG A 286 9.01 -28.20 -11.19
N ARG A 287 9.72 -28.68 -12.21
CA ARG A 287 9.16 -28.76 -13.57
C ARG A 287 7.88 -29.56 -13.56
N LEU A 288 6.82 -28.92 -14.06
CA LEU A 288 5.57 -29.60 -14.34
C LEU A 288 5.79 -30.50 -15.56
N ALA A 289 5.29 -31.73 -15.48
CA ALA A 289 5.31 -32.64 -16.61
C ALA A 289 4.47 -32.07 -17.76
N GLU A 290 4.86 -32.36 -19.01
CA GLU A 290 4.21 -31.81 -20.21
C GLU A 290 2.70 -32.06 -20.22
N TYR A 291 2.27 -33.27 -19.86
CA TYR A 291 0.83 -33.60 -19.81
C TYR A 291 0.04 -32.74 -18.82
N VAL A 292 0.67 -32.26 -17.73
CA VAL A 292 0.06 -31.34 -16.76
C VAL A 292 -0.05 -29.95 -17.36
N MET A 293 0.99 -29.50 -18.09
CA MET A 293 0.95 -28.23 -18.82
C MET A 293 -0.14 -28.23 -19.89
N THR A 294 -0.28 -29.32 -20.64
CA THR A 294 -1.37 -29.49 -21.63
C THR A 294 -2.76 -29.40 -20.96
N GLN A 295 -2.92 -29.93 -19.75
CA GLN A 295 -4.16 -29.79 -18.99
C GLN A 295 -4.42 -28.35 -18.55
N ILE A 296 -3.40 -27.64 -18.08
CA ILE A 296 -3.50 -26.23 -17.64
C ILE A 296 -3.88 -25.32 -18.83
N GLU A 297 -3.33 -25.59 -20.01
CA GLU A 297 -3.56 -24.78 -21.22
C GLU A 297 -4.86 -25.13 -21.97
N SER A 298 -5.52 -26.23 -21.60
CA SER A 298 -6.78 -26.63 -22.21
C SER A 298 -7.87 -25.56 -22.00
N PRO A 299 -8.57 -25.11 -23.07
CA PRO A 299 -9.62 -24.10 -22.95
C PRO A 299 -10.69 -24.46 -21.92
N GLY A 300 -11.11 -25.73 -21.88
CA GLY A 300 -12.13 -26.20 -20.94
C GLY A 300 -11.70 -26.19 -19.46
N ASN A 301 -10.39 -26.13 -19.16
CA ASN A 301 -9.89 -25.93 -17.80
C ASN A 301 -9.64 -24.45 -17.51
N LEU A 302 -9.18 -23.67 -18.49
CA LEU A 302 -9.03 -22.23 -18.37
C LEU A 302 -10.38 -21.52 -18.16
N ASP A 303 -11.47 -22.05 -18.72
CA ASP A 303 -12.81 -21.49 -18.56
C ASP A 303 -13.45 -21.85 -17.21
N ARG A 304 -12.79 -22.69 -16.39
CA ARG A 304 -13.22 -22.97 -15.00
C ARG A 304 -12.81 -21.89 -14.02
N TRP A 305 -11.97 -20.93 -14.42
CA TRP A 305 -11.64 -19.79 -13.57
C TRP A 305 -12.91 -18.97 -13.28
N PRO A 306 -13.19 -18.61 -12.02
CA PRO A 306 -14.36 -17.80 -11.67
C PRO A 306 -14.26 -16.35 -12.16
N ASP A 307 -13.08 -15.92 -12.61
CA ASP A 307 -12.77 -14.55 -13.03
C ASP A 307 -11.87 -14.57 -14.28
N ALA A 308 -12.21 -13.73 -15.25
CA ALA A 308 -11.44 -13.51 -16.48
C ALA A 308 -10.00 -13.06 -16.20
N ALA A 309 -9.73 -12.35 -15.11
CA ALA A 309 -8.37 -11.93 -14.75
C ALA A 309 -7.48 -13.13 -14.36
N GLY A 310 -8.04 -14.11 -13.63
CA GLY A 310 -7.31 -15.34 -13.27
C GLY A 310 -6.91 -16.16 -14.50
N ARG A 311 -7.83 -16.26 -15.47
CA ARG A 311 -7.57 -16.88 -16.78
C ARG A 311 -6.47 -16.16 -17.55
N LEU A 312 -6.53 -14.83 -17.65
CA LEU A 312 -5.54 -14.03 -18.36
C LEU A 312 -4.15 -14.13 -17.73
N VAL A 313 -4.04 -13.99 -16.40
CA VAL A 313 -2.76 -14.10 -15.69
C VAL A 313 -2.14 -15.48 -15.90
N THR A 314 -2.94 -16.55 -15.88
CA THR A 314 -2.45 -17.92 -16.16
C THR A 314 -1.81 -18.00 -17.54
N LEU A 315 -2.47 -17.47 -18.58
CA LEU A 315 -1.95 -17.44 -19.95
C LEU A 315 -0.64 -16.63 -20.08
N ILE A 316 -0.54 -15.48 -19.39
CA ILE A 316 0.67 -14.66 -19.38
C ILE A 316 1.83 -15.43 -18.74
N LEU A 317 1.58 -16.12 -17.63
CA LEU A 317 2.62 -16.87 -16.92
C LEU A 317 3.13 -18.07 -17.73
N THR A 318 2.23 -18.82 -18.38
CA THR A 318 2.62 -19.99 -19.18
C THR A 318 3.35 -19.58 -20.46
N ARG A 319 2.85 -18.56 -21.18
CA ARG A 319 3.41 -18.17 -22.49
C ARG A 319 4.64 -17.29 -22.41
N CYS A 320 4.72 -16.41 -21.41
CA CYS A 320 5.79 -15.42 -21.32
C CYS A 320 6.87 -15.79 -20.28
N GLY A 321 6.67 -16.86 -19.51
CA GLY A 321 7.62 -17.29 -18.47
C GLY A 321 7.86 -16.25 -17.37
N LEU A 322 6.93 -15.29 -17.22
CA LEU A 322 7.08 -14.20 -16.27
C LEU A 322 6.92 -14.70 -14.83
N ARG A 323 7.59 -14.03 -13.89
CA ARG A 323 7.25 -14.17 -12.48
C ARG A 323 5.86 -13.59 -12.25
N ILE A 324 5.09 -14.21 -11.36
CA ILE A 324 3.74 -13.72 -10.99
C ILE A 324 3.76 -12.24 -10.58
N SER A 325 4.79 -11.80 -9.86
CA SER A 325 4.95 -10.40 -9.48
C SER A 325 5.12 -9.47 -10.68
N SER A 326 5.78 -9.93 -11.75
CA SER A 326 6.00 -9.17 -12.98
C SER A 326 4.75 -9.16 -13.84
N ALA A 327 4.04 -10.29 -13.96
CA ALA A 327 2.78 -10.36 -14.69
C ALA A 327 1.70 -9.45 -14.08
N LEU A 328 1.65 -9.35 -12.75
CA LEU A 328 0.74 -8.45 -12.04
C LEU A 328 1.17 -6.97 -12.04
N ALA A 329 2.32 -6.66 -12.62
CA ALA A 329 2.93 -5.33 -12.66
C ALA A 329 2.91 -4.74 -14.08
N LEU A 330 2.27 -5.42 -15.04
CA LEU A 330 2.17 -4.96 -16.41
C LEU A 330 1.22 -3.77 -16.50
N ASP A 331 1.66 -2.72 -17.18
CA ASP A 331 0.81 -1.58 -17.52
C ASP A 331 -0.24 -1.98 -18.56
N PHE A 332 -1.39 -1.31 -18.53
CA PHE A 332 -2.50 -1.59 -19.45
C PHE A 332 -2.08 -1.47 -20.93
N ASP A 333 -1.14 -0.58 -21.25
CA ASP A 333 -0.66 -0.32 -22.61
C ASP A 333 0.69 -1.00 -22.92
N CYS A 334 1.01 -2.12 -22.25
CA CYS A 334 2.29 -2.82 -22.40
C CYS A 334 2.45 -3.65 -23.70
N PHE A 335 1.44 -3.63 -24.58
CA PHE A 335 1.43 -4.36 -25.84
C PHE A 335 1.93 -3.49 -26.99
N LEU A 336 3.01 -3.91 -27.64
CA LEU A 336 3.42 -3.42 -28.94
C LEU A 336 2.90 -4.39 -30.00
N HIS A 337 2.26 -3.87 -31.04
CA HIS A 337 1.95 -4.68 -32.22
C HIS A 337 3.19 -4.71 -33.10
N ASP A 338 3.68 -5.90 -33.44
CA ASP A 338 4.55 -6.00 -34.61
C ASP A 338 3.74 -5.69 -35.88
N GLY A 339 4.44 -5.31 -36.95
CA GLY A 339 3.82 -4.98 -38.24
C GLY A 339 3.11 -6.18 -38.91
N GLN A 340 3.08 -7.34 -38.27
CA GLN A 340 2.44 -8.58 -38.72
C GLN A 340 1.27 -9.00 -37.82
N GLY A 341 0.89 -8.20 -36.82
CA GLY A 341 -0.26 -8.43 -35.94
C GLY A 341 0.01 -9.35 -34.75
N ALA A 342 1.26 -9.72 -34.47
CA ALA A 342 1.64 -10.40 -33.23
C ALA A 342 1.98 -9.38 -32.12
N LEU A 343 1.62 -9.72 -30.89
CA LEU A 343 1.82 -8.88 -29.71
C LEU A 343 3.25 -9.08 -29.17
N LEU A 344 4.11 -8.08 -29.34
CA LEU A 344 5.39 -7.98 -28.67
C LEU A 344 5.22 -7.22 -27.36
N GLN A 345 5.70 -7.78 -26.25
CA GLN A 345 5.67 -7.11 -24.95
C GLN A 345 6.98 -6.34 -24.76
N HIS A 346 6.93 -5.02 -24.56
CA HIS A 346 8.14 -4.24 -24.24
C HIS A 346 8.57 -4.58 -22.81
N GLN A 347 9.73 -5.22 -22.66
CA GLN A 347 10.38 -5.39 -21.37
C GLN A 347 11.45 -4.31 -21.22
N ASP A 348 11.23 -3.33 -20.35
CA ASP A 348 12.35 -2.59 -19.77
C ASP A 348 13.06 -3.54 -18.78
N GLU A 349 14.01 -4.32 -19.30
CA GLU A 349 14.97 -5.03 -18.47
C GLU A 349 15.89 -4.01 -17.80
N ALA A 350 15.47 -3.45 -16.67
CA ALA A 350 16.38 -2.88 -15.69
C ALA A 350 17.11 -4.01 -14.95
N ARG A 351 17.90 -4.81 -15.68
CA ARG A 351 19.02 -5.57 -15.11
C ARG A 351 20.27 -4.77 -15.38
N GLY A 352 20.88 -4.27 -14.30
CA GLY A 352 22.20 -3.67 -14.33
C GLY A 352 23.20 -4.64 -14.95
N GLY A 353 23.58 -4.36 -16.20
CA GLY A 353 24.78 -4.84 -16.84
C GLY A 353 25.66 -3.63 -17.09
N ARG A 354 26.71 -3.46 -16.27
CA ARG A 354 27.88 -2.68 -16.69
C ARG A 354 28.46 -3.39 -17.91
N ALA A 355 28.52 -2.70 -19.05
CA ALA A 355 29.41 -3.04 -20.14
C ALA A 355 30.50 -1.96 -20.19
N HIS A 356 31.73 -2.43 -19.93
CA HIS A 356 33.06 -1.81 -20.07
C HIS A 356 33.27 -0.36 -19.64
#